data_AF-A0A954NPD0-F1
#
_entry.id   AF-A0A954NPD0-F1
#
_cell.length_a   1.000
_cell.length_b   1.000
_cell.length_c   1.000
_cell.angle_alpha   90.00
_cell.angle_beta   90.00
_cell.angle_gamma   90.00
#
_symmetry.space_group_name_H-M   'P 1'
#
loop_
_entity.id
_entity.type
_entity.pdbx_description
1 polymer ?
#
loop_
_entity_poly.entity_id
_entity_poly.type
_entity_poly.pdbx_seq_one_letter_code
_entity_poly.pdbx_strand_id
1 'polypeptide(L)'
;ARLVVTMPPAPSRLADALAADVACDYVTLTPTTDAFRHLASLARQRFTVMIPYVDRVGADWAAELFETTEAVERVLVIRDASQLAGCAEAGRRLERATTRIIDYGGGDLSQETFHAKIVLADGVAAYVGSANLLRRSKAANLECGMLIEGPAVHAVKVLVDAVANMAGPVSL
;
A
#
# COMPACT_ATOMS: atom_id res chain seq x y z
N ALA A 1 -0.20 6.09 -17.01
CA ALA A 1 -0.43 5.09 -15.94
C ALA A 1 0.31 3.81 -16.30
N ARG A 2 0.85 3.09 -15.31
CA ARG A 2 1.61 1.85 -15.50
C ARG A 2 0.87 0.69 -14.83
N LEU A 3 0.84 -0.47 -15.48
CA LEU A 3 0.29 -1.68 -14.90
C LEU A 3 1.29 -2.23 -13.86
N VAL A 4 0.81 -2.45 -12.65
CA VAL A 4 1.57 -2.96 -11.52
C VAL A 4 1.12 -4.38 -11.20
N VAL A 5 2.07 -5.31 -11.13
CA VAL A 5 1.78 -6.73 -10.94
C VAL A 5 2.73 -7.36 -9.92
N THR A 6 2.19 -8.16 -9.00
CA THR A 6 2.97 -9.23 -8.34
C THR A 6 2.74 -10.50 -9.13
N MET A 7 3.80 -11.07 -9.70
CA MET A 7 3.70 -12.34 -10.43
C MET A 7 3.77 -13.52 -9.45
N PRO A 8 2.97 -14.58 -9.65
CA PRO A 8 3.17 -15.84 -8.93
C PRO A 8 4.56 -16.43 -9.23
N PRO A 9 5.21 -17.10 -8.25
CA PRO A 9 6.53 -17.68 -8.42
C PRO A 9 6.51 -18.82 -9.43
N ALA A 10 7.67 -19.12 -10.01
CA ALA A 10 7.83 -20.28 -10.89
C ALA A 10 7.63 -21.61 -10.11
N PRO A 11 7.01 -22.62 -10.73
CA PRO A 11 6.39 -22.59 -12.06
C PRO A 11 5.06 -21.81 -12.06
N SER A 12 4.80 -21.01 -13.10
CA SER A 12 3.64 -20.12 -13.17
C SER A 12 2.94 -20.19 -14.52
N ARG A 13 1.73 -20.76 -14.54
CA ARG A 13 0.87 -20.82 -15.73
C ARG A 13 0.55 -19.45 -16.32
N LEU A 14 0.51 -18.41 -15.48
CA LEU A 14 0.32 -17.04 -15.94
C LEU A 14 1.56 -16.51 -16.66
N ALA A 15 2.75 -16.79 -16.13
CA ALA A 15 4.00 -16.40 -16.78
C ALA A 15 4.13 -17.10 -18.14
N ASP A 16 3.80 -18.38 -18.21
CA ASP A 16 3.79 -19.15 -19.46
C ASP A 16 2.80 -18.55 -20.48
N ALA A 17 1.61 -18.16 -20.02
CA ALA A 17 0.58 -17.55 -20.87
C ALA A 17 1.00 -16.18 -21.40
N LEU A 18 1.64 -15.33 -20.58
CA LEU A 18 2.16 -14.03 -21.02
C LEU A 18 3.31 -14.20 -22.01
N ALA A 19 4.23 -15.13 -21.76
CA ALA A 19 5.35 -15.39 -22.66
C ALA A 19 4.92 -15.94 -24.03
N ALA A 20 3.75 -16.59 -24.11
CA ALA A 20 3.19 -17.08 -25.36
C ALA A 20 2.49 -16.00 -26.20
N ASP A 21 2.19 -14.82 -25.62
CA ASP A 21 1.52 -13.73 -26.31
C ASP A 21 2.54 -12.69 -26.80
N VAL A 22 2.66 -12.56 -28.12
CA VAL A 22 3.59 -11.61 -28.79
C VAL A 22 3.31 -10.16 -28.38
N ALA A 23 2.08 -9.82 -27.96
CA ALA A 23 1.79 -8.48 -27.46
C ALA A 23 2.48 -8.18 -26.12
N CYS A 24 2.82 -9.21 -25.32
CA CYS A 24 3.49 -9.04 -24.03
C CYS A 24 4.94 -8.57 -24.16
N ASP A 25 5.60 -8.76 -25.30
CA ASP A 25 6.94 -8.22 -25.57
C ASP A 25 6.99 -6.68 -25.49
N TYR A 26 5.83 -6.04 -25.65
CA TYR A 26 5.67 -4.58 -25.63
C TYR A 26 5.00 -4.07 -24.35
N VAL A 27 4.67 -4.94 -23.39
CA VAL A 27 4.03 -4.56 -22.14
C VAL A 27 5.04 -4.58 -20.99
N THR A 28 5.39 -3.40 -20.49
CA THR A 28 6.21 -3.29 -19.27
C THR A 28 5.34 -3.46 -18.03
N LEU A 29 5.46 -4.61 -17.36
CA LEU A 29 4.88 -4.84 -16.05
C LEU A 29 5.77 -4.26 -14.96
N THR A 30 5.22 -3.41 -14.10
CA THR A 30 5.95 -2.87 -12.94
C THR A 30 5.75 -3.79 -11.73
N PRO A 31 6.81 -4.30 -11.09
CA PRO A 31 6.64 -5.06 -9.86
C PRO A 31 5.96 -4.24 -8.75
N THR A 32 5.04 -4.83 -8.00
CA THR A 32 4.36 -4.15 -6.88
C THR A 32 5.34 -3.55 -5.88
N THR A 33 6.42 -4.27 -5.56
CA THR A 33 7.46 -3.77 -4.64
C THR A 33 8.18 -2.54 -5.18
N ASP A 34 8.43 -2.49 -6.49
CA ASP A 34 9.09 -1.34 -7.13
C ASP A 34 8.15 -0.14 -7.23
N ALA A 35 6.87 -0.37 -7.54
CA ALA A 35 5.86 0.69 -7.52
C ALA A 35 5.73 1.33 -6.13
N PHE A 36 5.73 0.52 -5.07
CA PHE A 36 5.61 1.02 -3.70
C PHE A 36 6.86 1.79 -3.27
N ARG A 37 8.07 1.27 -3.58
CA ARG A 37 9.33 1.98 -3.32
C ARG A 37 9.40 3.31 -4.07
N HIS A 38 8.98 3.31 -5.33
CA HIS A 38 8.93 4.53 -6.13
C HIS A 38 8.03 5.58 -5.48
N LEU A 39 6.82 5.21 -5.04
CA LEU A 39 5.91 6.12 -4.34
C LEU A 39 6.51 6.65 -3.03
N ALA A 40 7.14 5.78 -2.23
CA ALA A 40 7.83 6.19 -1.01
C ALA A 40 8.95 7.22 -1.29
N SER A 41 9.72 7.01 -2.36
CA SER A 41 10.81 7.91 -2.77
C SER A 41 10.32 9.26 -3.33
N LEU A 42 9.11 9.30 -3.90
CA LEU A 42 8.53 10.52 -4.47
C LEU A 42 7.93 11.44 -3.39
N ALA A 43 7.40 10.88 -2.32
CA ALA A 43 6.69 11.65 -1.32
C ALA A 43 7.62 12.61 -0.56
N ARG A 44 7.15 13.85 -0.36
CA ARG A 44 7.88 14.92 0.34
C ARG A 44 7.12 15.51 1.52
N GLN A 45 5.80 15.63 1.41
CA GLN A 45 4.96 16.20 2.46
C GLN A 45 4.27 15.09 3.25
N ARG A 46 3.60 14.18 2.55
CA ARG A 46 2.92 13.04 3.13
C ARG A 46 3.00 11.79 2.26
N PHE A 47 3.46 10.71 2.87
CA PHE A 47 3.35 9.37 2.33
C PHE A 47 2.24 8.62 3.08
N THR A 48 1.22 8.17 2.35
CA THR A 48 0.09 7.43 2.93
C THR A 48 0.02 6.01 2.38
N VAL A 49 -0.06 5.02 3.28
CA VAL A 49 -0.39 3.64 2.94
C VAL A 49 -1.75 3.32 3.56
N MET A 50 -2.76 3.11 2.72
CA MET A 50 -4.11 2.71 3.14
C MET A 50 -4.38 1.29 2.65
N ILE A 51 -4.15 0.30 3.51
CA ILE A 51 -4.23 -1.13 3.20
C ILE A 51 -4.80 -1.89 4.40
N PRO A 52 -5.83 -2.73 4.24
CA PRO A 52 -6.60 -3.24 5.37
C PRO A 52 -5.88 -4.36 6.14
N TYR A 53 -5.07 -5.16 5.45
CA TYR A 53 -4.49 -6.38 6.01
C TYR A 53 -2.98 -6.33 6.05
N VAL A 54 -2.43 -6.71 7.20
CA VAL A 54 -0.99 -6.74 7.47
C VAL A 54 -0.60 -8.04 8.16
N ASP A 55 0.50 -8.66 7.71
CA ASP A 55 1.18 -9.73 8.42
C ASP A 55 2.61 -9.31 8.79
N ARG A 56 3.34 -10.15 9.53
CA ARG A 56 4.71 -9.83 9.97
C ARG A 56 5.64 -9.39 8.82
N VAL A 57 5.56 -10.04 7.66
CA VAL A 57 6.43 -9.69 6.50
C VAL A 57 5.97 -8.38 5.87
N GLY A 58 4.67 -8.15 5.80
CA GLY A 58 4.12 -6.89 5.33
C GLY A 58 4.40 -5.73 6.28
N ALA A 59 4.44 -5.97 7.59
CA ALA A 59 4.80 -4.96 8.58
C ALA A 59 6.25 -4.50 8.39
N ASP A 60 7.20 -5.44 8.26
CA ASP A 60 8.59 -5.12 7.92
C ASP A 60 8.70 -4.39 6.59
N TRP A 61 7.96 -4.83 5.58
CA TRP A 61 7.95 -4.18 4.27
C TRP A 61 7.42 -2.75 4.32
N ALA A 62 6.31 -2.51 5.03
CA ALA A 62 5.77 -1.17 5.20
C ALA A 62 6.74 -0.29 6.01
N ALA A 63 7.38 -0.83 7.05
CA ALA A 63 8.37 -0.10 7.84
C ALA A 63 9.54 0.37 6.95
N GLU A 64 10.06 -0.50 6.07
CA GLU A 64 11.09 -0.11 5.08
C GLU A 64 10.63 1.05 4.18
N LEU A 65 9.38 1.03 3.70
CA LEU A 65 8.85 2.11 2.86
C LEU A 65 8.76 3.43 3.64
N PHE A 66 8.29 3.39 4.89
CA PHE A 66 8.16 4.58 5.73
C PHE A 66 9.52 5.13 6.18
N GLU A 67 10.49 4.27 6.49
CA GLU A 67 11.84 4.66 6.88
C GLU A 67 12.64 5.27 5.71
N THR A 68 12.36 4.84 4.48
CA THR A 68 13.06 5.34 3.28
C THR A 68 12.43 6.60 2.67
N THR A 69 11.22 6.98 3.08
CA THR A 69 10.60 8.22 2.58
C THR A 69 11.13 9.46 3.30
N GLU A 70 11.33 10.53 2.53
CA GLU A 70 11.64 11.87 3.05
C GLU A 70 10.38 12.65 3.45
N ALA A 71 9.19 12.05 3.33
CA ALA A 71 7.95 12.70 3.73
C ALA A 71 7.91 13.02 5.23
N VAL A 72 7.46 14.23 5.55
CA VAL A 72 7.30 14.70 6.93
C VAL A 72 6.18 13.92 7.63
N GLU A 73 5.06 13.71 6.94
CA GLU A 73 3.95 12.90 7.42
C GLU A 73 3.99 11.48 6.83
N ARG A 74 3.93 10.48 7.71
CA ARG A 74 3.97 9.05 7.38
C ARG A 74 2.73 8.39 7.95
N VAL A 75 1.69 8.28 7.12
CA VAL A 75 0.36 7.87 7.56
C VAL A 75 0.07 6.44 7.15
N LEU A 76 -0.22 5.59 8.12
CA LEU A 76 -0.73 4.25 7.90
C LEU A 76 -2.23 4.21 8.23
N VAL A 77 -3.05 3.79 7.27
CA VAL A 77 -4.48 3.52 7.49
C VAL A 77 -4.68 2.01 7.38
N ILE A 78 -5.15 1.40 8.46
CA ILE A 78 -5.38 -0.04 8.58
C ILE A 78 -6.79 -0.30 9.09
N ARG A 79 -7.32 -1.48 8.75
CA ARG A 79 -8.68 -1.85 9.15
C ARG A 79 -8.81 -2.12 10.64
N ASP A 80 -7.74 -2.62 11.26
CA ASP A 80 -7.70 -3.05 12.66
C ASP A 80 -6.26 -2.95 13.15
N ALA A 81 -6.00 -2.09 14.13
CA ALA A 81 -4.66 -1.86 14.66
C ALA A 81 -4.11 -3.04 15.47
N SER A 82 -4.97 -3.93 15.97
CA SER A 82 -4.53 -5.12 16.71
C SER A 82 -3.70 -6.09 15.84
N GLN A 83 -3.82 -6.01 14.52
CA GLN A 83 -2.98 -6.76 13.58
C GLN A 83 -1.48 -6.44 13.76
N LEU A 84 -1.13 -5.20 14.14
CA LEU A 84 0.25 -4.81 14.38
C LEU A 84 0.83 -5.50 15.62
N ALA A 85 0.04 -5.65 16.68
CA ALA A 85 0.44 -6.41 17.86
C ALA A 85 0.77 -7.88 17.50
N GLY A 86 -0.03 -8.48 16.61
CA GLY A 86 0.21 -9.82 16.07
C GLY A 86 1.50 -9.96 15.25
N CYS A 87 2.10 -8.84 14.80
CA CYS A 87 3.34 -8.82 14.04
C CYS A 87 4.62 -8.72 14.91
N ALA A 88 4.48 -8.65 16.24
CA ALA A 88 5.59 -8.56 17.20
C ALA A 88 6.57 -7.39 16.87
N GLU A 89 7.88 -7.65 16.78
CA GLU A 89 8.88 -6.59 16.55
C GLU A 89 8.68 -5.86 15.22
N ALA A 90 8.24 -6.57 14.17
CA ALA A 90 7.94 -5.95 12.89
C ALA A 90 6.78 -4.93 13.01
N GLY A 91 5.77 -5.25 13.82
CA GLY A 91 4.69 -4.33 14.15
C GLY A 91 5.18 -3.09 14.88
N ARG A 92 5.99 -3.28 15.93
CA ARG A 92 6.58 -2.16 16.69
C ARG A 92 7.51 -1.29 15.84
N ARG A 93 8.26 -1.89 14.92
CA ARG A 93 9.11 -1.16 13.96
C ARG A 93 8.25 -0.30 13.04
N LEU A 94 7.17 -0.87 12.50
CA LEU A 94 6.23 -0.13 11.66
C LEU A 94 5.59 1.05 12.43
N GLU A 95 5.15 0.83 13.67
CA GLU A 95 4.62 1.90 14.52
C GLU A 95 5.61 3.06 14.68
N ARG A 96 6.88 2.77 14.98
CA ARG A 96 7.94 3.77 15.10
C ARG A 96 8.26 4.48 13.79
N ALA A 97 8.11 3.80 12.65
CA ALA A 97 8.37 4.36 11.33
C ALA A 97 7.25 5.31 10.88
N THR A 98 6.04 5.20 11.44
CA THR A 98 4.89 6.04 11.11
C THR A 98 4.78 7.25 12.03
N THR A 99 4.29 8.38 11.51
CA THR A 99 3.92 9.53 12.34
C THR A 99 2.48 9.46 12.83
N ARG A 100 1.64 8.68 12.14
CA ARG A 100 0.23 8.51 12.47
C ARG A 100 -0.29 7.17 11.98
N ILE A 101 -1.01 6.47 12.83
CA ILE A 101 -1.78 5.27 12.49
C ILE A 101 -3.26 5.58 12.65
N ILE A 102 -4.04 5.23 11.65
CA ILE A 102 -5.50 5.35 11.64
C ILE A 102 -6.08 3.95 11.66
N ASP A 103 -6.72 3.60 12.77
CA ASP A 103 -7.56 2.42 12.89
C ASP A 103 -8.96 2.76 12.34
N TYR A 104 -9.26 2.31 11.13
CA TYR A 104 -10.53 2.60 10.48
C TYR A 104 -11.69 1.82 11.12
N GLY A 105 -11.46 0.59 11.57
CA GLY A 105 -12.51 -0.29 12.09
C GLY A 105 -12.88 0.02 13.54
N GLY A 106 -12.01 0.72 14.29
CA GLY A 106 -12.37 1.33 15.57
C GLY A 106 -12.94 0.36 16.63
N GLY A 107 -12.60 -0.93 16.56
CA GLY A 107 -13.05 -1.96 17.52
C GLY A 107 -14.52 -2.40 17.42
N ASP A 108 -15.34 -1.76 16.58
CA ASP A 108 -16.77 -2.10 16.39
C ASP A 108 -17.03 -2.57 14.96
N LEU A 109 -17.23 -3.89 14.80
CA LEU A 109 -17.48 -4.54 13.51
C LEU A 109 -18.85 -4.18 12.89
N SER A 110 -19.70 -3.41 13.58
CA SER A 110 -20.93 -2.84 13.02
C SER A 110 -20.71 -1.53 12.25
N GLN A 111 -19.52 -0.93 12.37
CA GLN A 111 -19.09 0.24 11.60
C GLN A 111 -18.66 -0.13 10.17
N GLU A 112 -18.59 0.89 9.31
CA GLU A 112 -18.08 0.76 7.94
C GLU A 112 -16.68 0.12 7.91
N THR A 113 -16.38 -0.65 6.86
CA THR A 113 -15.07 -1.27 6.63
C THR A 113 -14.53 -0.87 5.27
N PHE A 114 -13.22 -0.98 5.06
CA PHE A 114 -12.62 -0.75 3.74
C PHE A 114 -11.88 -1.98 3.21
N HIS A 115 -11.92 -2.11 1.88
CA HIS A 115 -11.13 -3.11 1.15
C HIS A 115 -10.19 -2.49 0.12
N ALA A 116 -10.13 -1.16 0.05
CA ALA A 116 -9.21 -0.44 -0.82
C ALA A 116 -7.75 -0.72 -0.44
N LYS A 117 -6.86 -0.81 -1.43
CA LYS A 117 -5.41 -0.80 -1.22
C LYS A 117 -4.82 0.33 -2.04
N ILE A 118 -4.41 1.37 -1.33
CA ILE A 118 -3.94 2.62 -1.92
C ILE A 118 -2.60 2.96 -1.27
N VAL A 119 -1.64 3.32 -2.11
CA VAL A 119 -0.39 3.95 -1.66
C VAL A 119 -0.32 5.30 -2.35
N LEU A 120 -0.19 6.39 -1.60
CA LEU A 120 -0.27 7.75 -2.11
C LEU A 120 0.99 8.53 -1.72
N ALA A 121 1.63 9.12 -2.72
CA ALA A 121 2.73 10.07 -2.55
C ALA A 121 2.18 11.49 -2.76
N ASP A 122 2.04 12.23 -1.67
CA ASP A 122 1.50 13.58 -1.63
C ASP A 122 0.12 13.68 -2.32
N GLY A 123 0.12 14.27 -3.51
CA GLY A 123 -0.99 14.26 -4.47
C GLY A 123 -0.47 14.13 -5.91
N VAL A 124 0.73 13.57 -6.09
CA VAL A 124 1.43 13.55 -7.40
C VAL A 124 1.43 12.17 -8.04
N ALA A 125 1.42 11.11 -7.23
CA ALA A 125 1.40 9.73 -7.70
C ALA A 125 0.66 8.83 -6.71
N ALA A 126 -0.04 7.82 -7.21
CA ALA A 126 -0.71 6.82 -6.40
C ALA A 126 -0.68 5.44 -7.04
N TYR A 127 -0.61 4.40 -6.20
CA TYR A 127 -1.00 3.05 -6.55
C TYR A 127 -2.42 2.80 -6.07
N VAL A 128 -3.24 2.17 -6.93
CA VAL A 128 -4.56 1.64 -6.57
C VAL A 128 -4.64 0.21 -7.12
N GLY A 129 -4.90 -0.78 -6.26
CA GLY A 129 -4.94 -2.18 -6.71
C GLY A 129 -5.33 -3.18 -5.63
N SER A 130 -4.88 -4.43 -5.81
CA SER A 130 -5.27 -5.57 -4.97
C SER A 130 -4.27 -5.94 -3.86
N ALA A 131 -2.99 -5.54 -4.00
CA ALA A 131 -1.93 -5.92 -3.07
C ALA A 131 -2.15 -5.43 -1.63
N ASN A 132 -2.23 -6.38 -0.68
CA ASN A 132 -2.17 -6.08 0.75
C ASN A 132 -0.71 -6.09 1.27
N LEU A 133 -0.51 -5.71 2.53
CA LEU A 133 0.77 -5.86 3.24
C LEU A 133 0.90 -7.29 3.78
N LEU A 134 0.94 -8.27 2.89
CA LEU A 134 1.06 -9.69 3.26
C LEU A 134 2.27 -10.30 2.56
N ARG A 135 2.92 -11.29 3.19
CA ARG A 135 3.97 -12.12 2.55
C ARG A 135 3.52 -12.62 1.18
N ARG A 136 2.27 -13.09 1.11
CA ARG A 136 1.70 -13.64 -0.13
C ARG A 136 1.45 -12.55 -1.17
N SER A 137 0.91 -11.39 -0.80
CA SER A 137 0.75 -10.25 -1.74
C SER A 137 2.08 -9.69 -2.23
N LYS A 138 3.13 -9.75 -1.41
CA LYS A 138 4.49 -9.30 -1.77
C LYS A 138 5.18 -10.23 -2.78
N ALA A 139 4.90 -11.53 -2.77
CA ALA A 139 5.77 -12.50 -3.45
C ALA A 139 5.09 -13.70 -4.13
N ALA A 140 3.79 -13.95 -3.90
CA ALA A 140 3.15 -15.22 -4.29
C ALA A 140 1.82 -15.07 -5.01
N ASN A 141 0.95 -14.18 -4.54
CA ASN A 141 -0.33 -13.95 -5.17
C ASN A 141 -0.14 -13.18 -6.47
N LEU A 142 -1.00 -13.46 -7.45
CA LEU A 142 -1.23 -12.51 -8.51
C LEU A 142 -1.89 -11.27 -7.91
N GLU A 143 -1.13 -10.20 -7.76
CA GLU A 143 -1.68 -8.89 -7.42
C GLU A 143 -1.67 -8.03 -8.67
N CYS A 144 -2.68 -7.19 -8.83
CA CYS A 144 -2.82 -6.29 -9.96
C CYS A 144 -3.27 -4.91 -9.49
N GLY A 145 -2.69 -3.87 -10.06
CA GLY A 145 -3.08 -2.50 -9.80
C GLY A 145 -2.52 -1.54 -10.83
N MET A 146 -2.84 -0.27 -10.64
CA MET A 146 -2.36 0.81 -11.50
C MET A 146 -1.53 1.79 -10.69
N LEU A 147 -0.35 2.11 -11.19
CA LEU A 147 0.41 3.28 -10.78
C LEU A 147 -0.01 4.45 -11.67
N ILE A 148 -0.67 5.43 -11.06
CA ILE A 148 -1.21 6.62 -11.70
C ILE A 148 -0.46 7.86 -11.24
N GLU A 149 -0.33 8.82 -12.15
CA GLU A 149 0.38 10.10 -11.95
C GLU A 149 -0.45 11.22 -12.60
N GLY A 150 -0.18 12.46 -12.18
CA GLY A 150 -0.83 13.63 -12.75
C GLY A 150 -2.28 13.83 -12.25
N PRO A 151 -3.15 14.50 -13.03
CA PRO A 151 -4.45 14.98 -12.54
C PRO A 151 -5.37 13.90 -11.95
N ALA A 152 -5.28 12.66 -12.43
CA ALA A 152 -6.09 11.54 -11.94
C ALA A 152 -5.83 11.21 -10.45
N VAL A 153 -4.64 11.55 -9.92
CA VAL A 153 -4.28 11.32 -8.51
C VAL A 153 -5.12 12.19 -7.58
N HIS A 154 -5.64 13.33 -8.04
CA HIS A 154 -6.41 14.24 -7.20
C HIS A 154 -7.66 13.57 -6.60
N ALA A 155 -8.39 12.76 -7.38
CA ALA A 155 -9.55 12.04 -6.88
C ALA A 155 -9.17 11.02 -5.78
N VAL A 156 -8.03 10.33 -5.95
CA VAL A 156 -7.50 9.41 -4.94
C VAL A 156 -7.12 10.17 -3.67
N LYS A 157 -6.44 11.31 -3.81
CA LYS A 157 -6.07 12.16 -2.68
C LYS A 157 -7.30 12.64 -1.91
N VAL A 158 -8.35 13.10 -2.59
CA VAL A 158 -9.59 13.56 -1.93
C VAL A 158 -10.21 12.45 -1.07
N LEU A 159 -10.28 11.22 -1.59
CA LEU A 159 -10.78 10.07 -0.83
C LEU A 159 -9.89 9.75 0.39
N VAL A 160 -8.57 9.67 0.19
CA VAL A 160 -7.62 9.36 1.26
C VAL A 160 -7.64 10.46 2.33
N ASP A 161 -7.79 11.73 1.95
CA ASP A 161 -7.89 12.87 2.87
C ASP A 161 -9.17 12.81 3.70
N ALA A 162 -10.30 12.46 3.08
CA ALA A 162 -11.55 12.27 3.81
C ALA A 162 -11.39 11.19 4.89
N VAL A 163 -10.79 10.05 4.54
CA VAL A 163 -10.49 8.97 5.50
C VAL A 163 -9.54 9.45 6.60
N ALA A 164 -8.49 10.19 6.23
CA ALA A 164 -7.52 10.71 7.19
C ALA A 164 -8.12 11.73 8.16
N ASN A 165 -9.17 12.44 7.76
CA ASN A 165 -9.84 13.44 8.60
C ASN A 165 -10.95 12.86 9.48
N MET A 166 -11.47 11.66 9.18
CA MET A 166 -12.46 10.98 10.03
C MET A 166 -11.88 10.53 11.37
N ALA A 167 -10.62 10.09 11.37
CA ALA A 167 -9.92 9.80 12.62
C ALA A 167 -9.62 11.13 13.31
N GLY A 168 -10.40 11.48 14.34
CA GLY A 168 -10.37 12.78 15.00
C GLY A 168 -8.99 13.20 15.53
N PRO A 169 -8.84 14.47 15.97
CA PRO A 169 -7.60 14.93 16.57
C PRO A 169 -7.28 14.09 17.81
N VAL A 170 -6.03 13.65 17.95
CA VAL A 170 -5.53 13.11 19.22
C VAL A 170 -5.41 14.30 20.16
N SER A 171 -6.30 14.39 21.15
CA SER A 171 -6.10 15.31 22.27
C SER A 171 -4.84 14.89 23.02
N LEU A 172 -3.83 15.77 23.00
CA LEU A 172 -2.66 15.70 23.90
C LEU A 172 -3.08 16.02 25.33
#